data_AF-X1MH82-F1
#
_entry.id   AF-X1MH82-F1
#
_cell.length_a   1.000
_cell.length_b   1.000
_cell.length_c   1.000
_cell.angle_alpha   90.00
_cell.angle_beta   90.00
_cell.angle_gamma   90.00
#
_symmetry.space_group_name_H-M   'P 1'
#
loop_
_entity.id
_entity.type
_entity.pdbx_description
1 polymer ?
#
loop_
_entity_poly.entity_id
_entity_poly.type
_entity_poly.pdbx_seq_one_letter_code
_entity_poly.pdbx_strand_id
1 'polypeptide(L)' 'VEISNNFAKELCSGGIIEIQVRLQRPCIDIEKCIGCGVCEHECPVSGRKAIRISAEGESRSTNRKLT' A
#
# COMPACT_ATOMS: atom_id res chain seq x y z
N VAL A 1 -25.45 2.85 20.61
CA VAL A 1 -24.23 2.33 19.96
C VAL A 1 -23.10 2.54 20.94
N GLU A 2 -22.87 1.56 21.80
CA GLU A 2 -21.84 1.64 22.83
C GLU A 2 -20.50 1.32 22.18
N ILE A 3 -19.63 2.33 22.12
CA ILE A 3 -18.21 2.14 21.81
C ILE A 3 -17.54 1.86 23.15
N SER A 4 -17.50 0.59 23.54
CA SER A 4 -16.72 0.14 24.70
C SER A 4 -15.25 0.20 24.34
N ASN A 5 -14.59 1.31 24.71
CA ASN A 5 -13.14 1.47 24.57
C ASN A 5 -12.45 0.53 25.57
N ASN A 6 -12.02 -0.64 25.10
CA ASN A 6 -11.40 -1.70 25.91
C ASN A 6 -9.91 -1.46 26.22
N PHE A 7 -9.44 -0.20 26.19
CA PHE A 7 -8.03 0.16 26.39
C PHE A 7 -7.56 0.16 27.86
N ALA A 8 -8.13 -0.70 28.70
CA ALA A 8 -7.79 -0.78 30.13
C ALA A 8 -7.66 -2.23 30.61
N LYS A 9 -6.91 -3.06 29.86
CA LYS A 9 -6.45 -4.36 30.37
C LYS A 9 -4.94 -4.29 30.57
N GLU A 10 -4.53 -4.45 31.83
CA GLU A 10 -3.14 -4.43 32.28
C GLU A 10 -2.29 -5.38 31.43
N LEU A 11 -1.33 -4.82 30.68
CA LEU A 11 -0.40 -5.61 29.87
C LEU A 11 0.63 -6.25 30.81
N CYS A 12 0.57 -7.55 31.00
CA CYS A 12 1.64 -8.30 31.64
C CYS A 12 2.79 -8.55 30.66
N SER A 13 4.02 -8.64 31.19
CA SER A 13 5.19 -9.01 30.39
C SER A 13 4.97 -10.38 29.74
N GLY A 14 5.01 -10.43 28.41
CA GLY A 14 4.74 -11.64 27.63
C GLY A 14 3.29 -11.81 27.13
N GLY A 15 2.40 -10.83 27.34
CA GLY A 15 1.06 -10.84 26.77
C GLY A 15 1.05 -10.72 25.24
N ILE A 16 0.13 -11.44 24.59
CA ILE A 16 -0.15 -11.29 23.14
C ILE A 16 -1.12 -10.12 22.96
N ILE A 17 -0.80 -9.23 22.01
CA ILE A 17 -1.71 -8.18 21.54
C ILE A 17 -2.04 -8.39 20.07
N GLU A 18 -3.26 -8.06 19.68
CA GLU A 18 -3.68 -8.00 18.28
C GLU A 18 -3.61 -6.56 17.78
N ILE A 19 -2.91 -6.34 16.66
CA ILE A 19 -2.76 -5.02 16.04
C ILE A 19 -3.64 -4.96 14.79
N GLN A 20 -4.62 -4.07 14.80
CA GLN A 20 -5.43 -3.79 13.62
C GLN A 20 -4.95 -2.53 12.92
N VAL A 21 -4.50 -2.66 11.66
CA VAL A 21 -4.09 -1.52 10.83
C VAL A 21 -5.12 -1.30 9.72
N ARG A 22 -5.55 -0.04 9.53
CA ARG A 22 -6.42 0.36 8.42
C ARG A 22 -5.59 1.02 7.32
N LEU A 23 -5.41 0.32 6.21
CA LEU A 23 -4.73 0.86 5.03
C LEU A 23 -5.66 1.76 4.23
N GLN A 24 -5.15 2.90 3.76
CA GLN A 24 -5.86 3.77 2.82
C GLN A 24 -5.55 3.34 1.38
N ARG A 25 -6.48 3.60 0.46
CA ARG A 25 -6.27 3.31 -0.96
C ARG A 25 -5.40 4.39 -1.58
N PRO A 26 -4.25 4.05 -2.21
CA PRO A 26 -3.38 5.05 -2.81
C PRO A 26 -4.02 5.67 -4.05
N CYS A 27 -3.66 6.93 -4.32
CA CYS A 27 -4.03 7.67 -5.53
C CYS A 27 -2.74 8.14 -6.22
N ILE A 28 -2.69 8.05 -7.55
CA ILE A 28 -1.52 8.44 -8.34
C ILE A 28 -1.88 9.65 -9.18
N ASP A 29 -1.03 10.67 -9.11
CA ASP A 29 -0.98 11.75 -10.10
C ASP A 29 -0.13 11.27 -11.29
N ILE A 30 -0.77 10.93 -12.41
CA ILE A 30 -0.11 10.31 -13.57
C ILE A 30 0.92 11.26 -14.19
N GLU A 31 0.67 12.57 -14.18
CA GLU A 31 1.58 13.58 -14.72
C GLU A 31 2.93 13.64 -13.96
N LYS A 32 2.94 13.19 -12.69
CA LYS A 32 4.15 13.12 -11.86
C LYS A 32 4.74 11.71 -11.77
N CYS A 33 4.02 10.70 -12.25
CA CYS A 33 4.48 9.32 -12.15
C CYS A 33 5.65 9.09 -13.11
N ILE A 34 6.82 8.77 -12.54
CA ILE A 34 8.02 8.38 -13.31
C ILE A 34 8.13 6.85 -13.51
N GLY A 35 7.16 6.10 -12.99
CA GLY A 35 7.07 4.63 -13.07
C GLY A 35 8.33 3.90 -12.62
N CYS A 36 8.86 4.30 -11.46
CA CYS A 36 9.94 3.60 -10.78
C CYS A 36 9.52 2.23 -10.20
N GLY A 37 8.22 1.95 -10.08
CA GLY A 37 7.70 0.66 -9.58
C GLY A 37 7.67 0.51 -8.05
N VAL A 38 8.20 1.46 -7.28
CA VAL A 38 8.26 1.37 -5.80
C VAL A 38 6.86 1.18 -5.19
N CYS A 39 5.85 1.87 -5.71
CA CYS A 39 4.47 1.76 -5.23
C CYS A 39 3.86 0.36 -5.42
N GLU A 40 4.29 -0.39 -6.44
CA GLU A 40 3.87 -1.78 -6.64
C GLU A 40 4.68 -2.73 -5.76
N HIS A 41 6.01 -2.52 -5.67
CA HIS A 41 6.93 -3.37 -4.93
C HIS A 41 6.70 -3.31 -3.42
N GLU A 42 6.64 -2.11 -2.84
CA GLU A 42 6.49 -1.85 -1.40
C GLU A 42 5.05 -1.99 -0.91
N CYS A 43 4.13 -2.36 -1.80
CA CYS A 43 2.73 -2.47 -1.46
C CYS A 43 2.55 -3.52 -0.33
N PRO A 44 2.06 -3.13 0.86
CA PRO A 44 2.10 -3.97 2.06
C PRO A 44 1.06 -5.09 2.04
N VAL A 45 0.16 -5.09 1.06
CA VAL A 45 -0.82 -6.16 0.89
C VAL A 45 -0.20 -7.33 0.13
N SER A 46 -0.44 -8.52 0.66
CA SER A 46 -0.16 -9.78 -0.02
C SER A 46 -1.14 -10.00 -1.16
N GLY A 47 -0.67 -10.59 -2.26
CA GLY A 47 -1.50 -10.88 -3.43
C GLY A 47 -1.66 -9.68 -4.38
N ARG A 48 -2.89 -9.21 -4.60
CA ARG A 48 -3.16 -8.16 -5.59
C ARG A 48 -2.69 -6.81 -5.08
N LYS A 49 -1.57 -6.34 -5.63
CA LYS A 49 -1.05 -4.99 -5.39
C LYS A 49 -2.07 -3.92 -5.81
N ALA A 50 -2.11 -2.85 -5.03
CA ALA A 50 -3.04 -1.73 -5.23
C ALA A 50 -2.74 -0.92 -6.49
N ILE A 51 -1.46 -0.84 -6.86
CA ILE A 51 -0.94 -0.16 -8.05
C ILE A 51 -0.10 -1.17 -8.83
N ARG A 52 -0.15 -1.07 -10.18
CA ARG A 52 0.72 -1.80 -11.10
C ARG A 52 1.37 -0.82 -12.05
N ILE A 53 2.65 -0.99 -12.31
CA ILE A 53 3.39 -0.19 -13.28
C ILE A 53 3.72 -1.07 -14.48
N SER A 54 3.27 -0.67 -15.66
CA SER A 54 3.62 -1.29 -16.93
C SER A 54 4.23 -0.25 -17.88
N ALA A 55 4.98 -0.72 -18.88
CA ALA A 55 5.49 0.14 -19.95
C ALA A 55 4.53 0.22 -21.15
N GLU A 56 3.30 -0.26 -20.98
CA GLU A 56 2.23 -0.13 -21.98
C GLU A 56 1.86 1.34 -22.12
N GLY A 57 1.95 1.88 -23.34
CA GLY A 57 1.68 3.30 -23.58
C GLY A 57 2.73 4.26 -22.99
N GLU A 58 3.90 3.77 -22.59
CA GLU A 58 4.97 4.58 -22.01
C GLU A 58 5.40 5.73 -22.93
N SER A 59 5.48 6.94 -22.36
CA SER A 59 5.90 8.17 -23.04
C SER A 59 7.22 8.73 -22.49
N ARG A 60 7.66 8.30 -21.30
CA ARG A 60 8.85 8.84 -20.65
C ARG A 60 10.17 8.27 -21.18
N SER A 61 10.14 7.09 -21.80
CA SER A 61 11.32 6.47 -22.40
C SER A 61 10.95 5.69 -23.65
N THR A 62 11.61 6.00 -24.77
CA THR A 62 11.38 5.35 -26.06
C THR A 62 11.88 3.90 -26.09
N ASN A 63 12.97 3.59 -25.40
CA ASN A 63 13.60 2.27 -25.41
C ASN A 63 12.78 1.21 -24.66
N ARG A 64 11.98 1.61 -23.67
CA ARG A 64 11.22 0.69 -22.81
C ARG A 64 9.77 0.47 -23.26
N LYS A 65 9.33 1.13 -24.33
CA LYS A 65 7.95 1.10 -24.77
C LYS A 65 7.59 -0.31 -25.26
N LEU A 66 6.51 -0.86 -24.69
CA LEU A 66 5.87 -2.06 -25.21
C LEU A 66 4.90 -1.61 -26.31
N THR A 67 5.37 -1.66 -27.57
CA THR A 67 4.53 -1.45 -28.77
C THR A 67 3.51 -2.56 -28.94
#